data_AF-A0A532TRL8-F1
#
_entry.id   AF-A0A532TRL8-F1
#
_cell.length_a   1.000
_cell.length_b   1.000
_cell.length_c   1.000
_cell.angle_alpha   90.00
_cell.angle_beta   90.00
_cell.angle_gamma   90.00
#
_symmetry.space_group_name_H-M   'P 1'
#
loop_
_entity.id
_entity.type
_entity.pdbx_description
1 polymer ?
#
loop_
_entity_poly.entity_id
_entity_poly.type
_entity_poly.pdbx_seq_one_letter_code
_entity_poly.pdbx_strand_id
1 'polypeptide(L)'
;MRQRIEVTCPICGKPFSMELEISTYVTAEAAPPTKKRGVALVLRSQEAKVDFVLRAMRALASKEPSGMIEVEEIVDLAGKVGLTREEVDGVLAGEKEAGHIYEPKPGMVCFTIPPERAKG
;
A
#
# COMPACT_ATOMS: atom_id res chain seq x y z
N MET A 1 26.64 30.92 -12.43
CA MET A 1 27.19 30.71 -13.79
C MET A 1 26.83 29.29 -14.18
N ARG A 2 26.19 29.04 -15.34
CA ARG A 2 25.75 27.70 -15.75
C ARG A 2 26.80 27.07 -16.65
N GLN A 3 27.29 25.89 -16.29
CA GLN A 3 28.20 25.10 -17.13
C GLN A 3 27.54 23.78 -17.48
N ARG A 4 27.51 23.46 -18.77
CA ARG A 4 27.03 22.19 -19.29
C ARG A 4 28.21 21.25 -19.42
N ILE A 5 28.12 20.08 -18.78
CA ILE A 5 29.14 19.03 -18.87
C ILE A 5 28.52 17.78 -19.50
N GLU A 6 29.29 17.11 -20.35
CA GLU A 6 28.93 15.78 -20.88
C GLU A 6 29.62 14.71 -20.05
N VAL A 7 28.83 13.81 -19.49
CA VAL A 7 29.30 12.70 -18.67
C VAL A 7 28.77 11.38 -19.24
N THR A 8 29.57 10.33 -19.10
CA THR A 8 29.20 9.02 -19.64
C THR A 8 28.61 8.16 -18.53
N CYS A 9 27.45 7.53 -18.78
CA CYS A 9 26.80 6.68 -17.80
C CYS A 9 27.66 5.43 -17.52
N PRO A 10 28.07 5.16 -16.26
CA PRO A 10 28.92 4.02 -15.95
C PRO A 10 28.20 2.67 -16.09
N ILE A 11 26.85 2.67 -16.20
CA ILE A 11 26.04 1.46 -16.32
C ILE A 11 25.79 1.06 -17.77
N CYS A 12 25.60 2.04 -18.67
CA CYS A 12 25.23 1.77 -20.06
C CYS A 12 26.14 2.41 -21.11
N GLY A 13 27.19 3.12 -20.70
CA GLY A 13 28.19 3.73 -21.58
C GLY A 13 27.69 4.88 -22.46
N LYS A 14 26.42 5.29 -22.32
CA LYS A 14 25.85 6.37 -23.14
C LYS A 14 26.22 7.73 -22.55
N PRO A 15 26.67 8.69 -23.39
CA PRO A 15 26.91 10.06 -22.94
C PRO A 15 25.57 10.75 -22.67
N PHE A 16 25.52 11.55 -21.61
CA PHE A 16 24.41 12.45 -21.32
C PHE A 16 24.94 13.78 -20.79
N SER A 17 24.32 14.88 -21.22
CA SER A 17 24.71 16.21 -20.79
C SER A 17 23.91 16.64 -19.55
N MET A 18 24.60 17.11 -18.52
CA MET A 18 23.98 17.74 -17.35
C MET A 18 24.38 19.21 -17.26
N GLU A 19 23.42 20.06 -16.90
CA GLU A 19 23.67 21.49 -16.66
C GLU A 19 23.84 21.70 -15.16
N LEU A 20 25.04 22.11 -14.75
CA LEU A 20 25.36 22.36 -13.36
C LEU A 20 25.35 23.87 -13.10
N GLU A 21 24.57 24.28 -12.10
CA GLU A 21 24.53 25.66 -11.64
C GLU A 21 25.56 25.84 -10.52
N ILE A 22 26.70 26.43 -10.87
CA ILE A 22 27.82 26.59 -9.93
C ILE A 22 27.63 27.92 -9.19
N SER A 23 27.21 27.84 -7.92
CA SER A 23 27.32 28.92 -6.94
C SER A 23 28.51 28.64 -6.02
N THR A 24 29.38 29.63 -5.84
CA THR A 24 30.62 29.54 -5.09
C THR A 24 30.39 29.19 -3.62
N TYR A 25 31.23 28.26 -3.13
CA TYR A 25 31.46 27.85 -1.73
C TYR A 25 30.61 26.68 -1.18
N VAL A 26 31.25 25.50 -1.08
CA VAL A 26 31.56 24.75 0.16
C VAL A 26 31.38 23.22 0.03
N THR A 27 32.53 22.54 0.19
CA THR A 27 32.85 21.17 0.63
C THR A 27 31.89 20.02 0.30
N ALA A 28 32.39 19.09 -0.52
CA ALA A 28 31.89 17.72 -0.62
C ALA A 28 32.30 16.92 0.63
N GLU A 29 31.55 17.06 1.72
CA GLU A 29 31.42 15.97 2.69
C GLU A 29 30.26 15.09 2.24
N ALA A 30 30.52 13.79 2.12
CA ALA A 30 29.51 12.79 1.78
C ALA A 30 28.48 12.68 2.92
N ALA A 31 27.50 13.57 2.90
CA ALA A 31 26.30 13.42 3.72
C ALA A 31 25.58 12.14 3.26
N PRO A 32 25.30 11.17 4.14
CA PRO A 32 24.43 10.07 3.79
C PRO A 32 23.10 10.67 3.33
N PRO A 33 22.46 10.11 2.28
CA PRO A 33 21.24 10.69 1.75
C PRO A 33 20.25 10.81 2.90
N THR A 34 19.88 12.05 3.20
CA THR A 34 18.77 12.42 4.07
C THR A 34 17.50 11.86 3.45
N LYS A 35 17.28 10.56 3.68
CA LYS A 35 16.03 9.87 3.38
C LYS A 35 14.99 10.46 4.33
N LYS A 36 14.32 11.51 3.86
CA LYS A 36 12.93 11.78 4.22
C LYS A 36 12.10 10.54 3.85
N ARG A 37 12.14 9.49 4.67
CA ARG A 37 11.36 8.24 4.53
C ARG A 37 10.93 7.69 5.89
N GLY A 38 10.80 8.52 6.91
CA GLY A 38 10.19 8.13 8.18
C GLY A 38 8.67 7.93 8.06
N VAL A 39 8.00 8.65 7.16
CA VAL A 39 6.53 8.64 7.04
C VAL A 39 6.01 7.61 6.03
N ALA A 40 6.84 7.24 5.03
CA ALA A 40 6.44 6.36 3.93
C ALA A 40 6.36 4.86 4.32
N LEU A 41 6.98 4.44 5.42
CA LEU A 41 6.90 3.05 5.88
C LEU A 41 5.62 2.77 6.68
N VAL A 42 5.13 3.76 7.43
CA VAL A 42 3.89 3.65 8.22
C VAL A 42 2.65 3.75 7.35
N LEU A 43 2.65 4.60 6.32
CA LEU A 43 1.56 4.64 5.35
C LEU A 43 1.46 3.33 4.55
N ARG A 44 2.60 2.70 4.25
CA ARG A 44 2.65 1.38 3.59
C ARG A 44 2.19 0.23 4.47
N SER A 45 2.37 0.31 5.78
CA SER A 45 1.91 -0.75 6.67
C SER A 45 0.39 -0.77 6.73
N GLN A 46 -0.28 0.39 6.87
CA GLN A 46 -1.74 0.44 6.88
C GLN A 46 -2.36 0.01 5.53
N GLU A 47 -1.83 0.49 4.41
CA GLU A 47 -2.27 0.03 3.07
C GLU A 47 -2.11 -1.48 2.89
N ALA A 48 -1.00 -2.06 3.36
CA ALA A 48 -0.77 -3.50 3.29
C ALA A 48 -1.74 -4.30 4.18
N LYS A 49 -2.13 -3.75 5.34
CA LYS A 49 -3.15 -4.38 6.21
C LYS A 49 -4.51 -4.41 5.54
N VAL A 50 -4.95 -3.26 5.01
CA VAL A 50 -6.22 -3.15 4.29
C VAL A 50 -6.24 -4.10 3.10
N ASP A 51 -5.20 -4.09 2.29
CA ASP A 51 -5.11 -4.96 1.12
C ASP A 51 -5.07 -6.45 1.49
N PHE A 52 -4.36 -6.83 2.56
CA PHE A 52 -4.40 -8.21 3.04
C PHE A 52 -5.81 -8.63 3.47
N VAL A 53 -6.49 -7.82 4.28
CA VAL A 53 -7.87 -8.11 4.75
C VAL A 53 -8.82 -8.22 3.57
N LEU A 54 -8.76 -7.30 2.60
CA LEU A 54 -9.61 -7.35 1.41
C LEU A 54 -9.33 -8.59 0.54
N ARG A 55 -8.06 -9.00 0.39
CA ARG A 55 -7.71 -10.23 -0.32
C ARG A 55 -8.21 -11.46 0.42
N ALA A 56 -8.09 -11.50 1.75
CA ALA A 56 -8.62 -12.56 2.59
C ALA A 56 -10.14 -12.69 2.41
N MET A 57 -10.86 -11.57 2.50
CA MET A 57 -12.30 -11.53 2.25
C MET A 57 -12.66 -12.04 0.86
N ARG A 58 -11.95 -11.63 -0.20
CA ARG A 58 -12.20 -12.15 -1.56
C ARG A 58 -11.96 -13.65 -1.67
N ALA A 59 -10.93 -14.16 -0.99
CA ALA A 59 -10.60 -15.58 -0.99
C ALA A 59 -11.61 -16.43 -0.19
N LEU A 60 -12.30 -15.83 0.79
CA LEU A 60 -13.39 -16.46 1.53
C LEU A 60 -14.70 -16.41 0.71
N ALA A 61 -15.05 -15.23 0.19
CA ALA A 61 -16.24 -15.07 -0.67
C ALA A 61 -16.19 -15.92 -1.96
N SER A 62 -15.01 -16.26 -2.48
CA SER A 62 -14.92 -17.15 -3.65
C SER A 62 -15.22 -18.62 -3.33
N LYS A 63 -15.12 -19.03 -2.06
CA LYS A 63 -15.46 -20.38 -1.62
C LYS A 63 -16.94 -20.51 -1.31
N GLU A 64 -17.58 -19.41 -0.95
CA GLU A 64 -18.96 -19.41 -0.49
C GLU A 64 -19.90 -18.81 -1.55
N PRO A 65 -20.83 -19.60 -2.11
CA PRO A 65 -21.67 -19.14 -3.23
C PRO A 65 -22.62 -17.99 -2.86
N SER A 66 -22.87 -17.79 -1.56
CA SER A 66 -23.66 -16.68 -1.02
C SER A 66 -22.88 -15.35 -1.02
N GLY A 67 -21.54 -15.39 -1.09
CA GLY A 67 -20.66 -14.24 -0.89
C GLY A 67 -20.70 -13.68 0.54
N MET A 68 -21.36 -14.37 1.46
CA MET A 68 -21.33 -14.07 2.90
C MET A 68 -20.00 -14.56 3.46
N ILE A 69 -19.38 -13.76 4.32
CA ILE A 69 -18.13 -14.10 4.96
C ILE A 69 -18.31 -13.87 6.46
N GLU A 70 -17.93 -14.84 7.28
CA GLU A 70 -17.92 -14.66 8.74
C GLU A 70 -16.73 -13.78 9.16
N VAL A 71 -16.99 -12.82 10.06
CA VAL A 71 -15.95 -11.91 10.57
C VAL A 71 -14.87 -12.69 11.33
N GLU A 72 -15.25 -13.72 12.08
CA GLU A 72 -14.30 -14.58 12.80
C GLU A 72 -13.34 -15.29 11.84
N GLU A 73 -13.79 -15.75 10.67
CA GLU A 73 -12.90 -16.35 9.67
C GLU A 73 -11.87 -15.36 9.11
N ILE A 74 -12.27 -14.10 8.93
CA ILE A 74 -11.36 -13.02 8.51
C ILE A 74 -10.31 -12.77 9.61
N VAL A 75 -10.75 -12.68 10.87
CA VAL A 75 -9.88 -12.48 12.03
C VAL A 75 -8.90 -13.65 12.18
N ASP A 76 -9.35 -14.89 12.03
CA ASP A 76 -8.50 -16.08 12.08
C ASP A 76 -7.43 -16.08 10.98
N LEU A 77 -7.79 -15.66 9.76
CA LEU A 77 -6.83 -15.59 8.65
C LEU A 77 -5.82 -14.45 8.85
N ALA A 78 -6.29 -13.32 9.36
CA ALA A 78 -5.49 -12.14 9.66
C ALA A 78 -4.54 -12.37 10.85
N GLY A 79 -4.98 -13.11 11.87
CA GLY A 79 -4.18 -13.50 13.03
C GLY A 79 -2.95 -14.33 12.64
N LYS A 80 -3.06 -15.18 11.60
CA LYS A 80 -1.91 -15.96 11.08
C LYS A 80 -0.78 -15.09 10.52
N VAL A 81 -1.07 -13.86 10.12
CA VAL A 81 -0.08 -12.89 9.63
C VAL A 81 0.26 -11.80 10.65
N GLY A 82 -0.22 -11.96 11.89
CA GLY A 82 0.10 -11.06 13.01
C GLY A 82 -0.78 -9.81 13.10
N LEU A 83 -1.96 -9.81 12.48
CA LEU A 83 -2.94 -8.74 12.65
C LEU A 83 -3.80 -9.00 13.88
N THR A 84 -4.09 -7.95 14.65
CA THR A 84 -4.98 -8.07 15.80
C THR A 84 -6.45 -7.92 15.38
N ARG A 85 -7.37 -8.38 16.24
CA ARG A 85 -8.81 -8.25 16.00
C ARG A 85 -9.20 -6.78 15.84
N GLU A 86 -8.66 -5.89 16.66
CA GLU A 86 -8.96 -4.46 16.61
C GLU A 86 -8.52 -3.82 15.28
N GLU A 87 -7.41 -4.29 14.72
CA GLU A 87 -6.93 -3.82 13.41
C GLU A 87 -7.85 -4.28 12.28
N VAL A 88 -8.31 -5.53 12.32
CA VAL A 88 -9.28 -6.07 11.36
C VAL A 88 -10.61 -5.34 11.48
N ASP A 89 -11.13 -5.17 12.69
CA ASP A 89 -12.38 -4.44 12.95
C ASP A 89 -12.29 -2.99 12.47
N GLY A 90 -11.15 -2.32 12.66
CA GLY A 90 -10.90 -0.97 12.15
C GLY A 90 -10.92 -0.90 10.61
N VAL A 91 -10.35 -1.89 9.94
CA VAL A 91 -10.42 -1.99 8.47
C VAL A 91 -11.85 -2.23 8.01
N LEU A 92 -12.57 -3.18 8.62
CA LEU A 92 -13.94 -3.49 8.27
C LEU A 92 -14.88 -2.30 8.51
N ALA A 93 -14.68 -1.53 9.58
CA ALA A 93 -15.43 -0.31 9.82
C ALA A 93 -15.20 0.73 8.71
N GLY A 94 -13.93 0.97 8.33
CA GLY A 94 -13.60 1.89 7.24
C GLY A 94 -14.19 1.48 5.89
N GLU A 95 -14.19 0.19 5.57
CA GLU A 95 -14.77 -0.34 4.33
C GLU A 95 -16.31 -0.29 4.34
N LYS A 96 -16.95 -0.43 5.51
CA LYS A 96 -18.41 -0.22 5.67
C LYS A 96 -18.77 1.24 5.46
N GLU A 97 -18.01 2.17 6.04
CA GLU A 97 -18.20 3.61 5.86
C GLU A 97 -17.99 4.05 4.41
N ALA A 98 -17.01 3.45 3.71
CA ALA A 98 -16.78 3.67 2.28
C ALA A 98 -17.86 3.04 1.37
N GLY A 99 -18.75 2.21 1.94
CA GLY A 99 -19.83 1.55 1.21
C GLY A 99 -19.36 0.40 0.31
N HIS A 100 -18.16 -0.13 0.51
CA HIS A 100 -17.60 -1.25 -0.25
C HIS A 100 -18.10 -2.61 0.27
N ILE A 101 -18.43 -2.66 1.57
CA ILE A 101 -18.98 -3.84 2.22
C ILE A 101 -20.19 -3.46 3.08
N TYR A 102 -21.03 -4.44 3.38
CA TYR A 102 -22.17 -4.29 4.27
C TYR A 102 -22.34 -5.51 5.16
N GLU A 103 -23.06 -5.35 6.26
CA GLU A 103 -23.31 -6.40 7.25
C GLU A 103 -24.77 -6.86 7.15
N PRO A 104 -25.08 -7.95 6.42
CA PRO A 104 -26.46 -8.47 6.32
C PRO A 104 -26.96 -9.05 7.64
N LYS A 105 -26.05 -9.56 8.49
CA LYS A 105 -26.33 -10.16 9.80
C LYS A 105 -25.18 -9.87 10.75
N PRO A 106 -25.43 -9.76 12.06
CA PRO A 106 -24.36 -9.59 13.04
C PRO A 106 -23.26 -10.64 12.86
N GLY A 107 -22.03 -10.18 12.64
CA GLY A 107 -20.85 -11.05 12.46
C GLY A 107 -20.65 -11.62 11.06
N MET A 108 -21.45 -11.20 10.08
CA MET A 108 -21.27 -11.58 8.66
C MET A 108 -21.13 -10.34 7.78
N VAL A 109 -20.20 -10.38 6.84
CA VAL A 109 -19.93 -9.27 5.91
C VAL A 109 -20.01 -9.74 4.45
N CYS A 110 -20.54 -8.88 3.59
CA CYS A 110 -20.65 -9.08 2.15
C CYS A 110 -20.11 -7.88 1.40
N PHE A 111 -19.58 -8.09 0.19
CA PHE A 111 -19.28 -6.99 -0.74
C PHE A 111 -20.57 -6.38 -1.31
N THR A 112 -20.66 -5.05 -1.35
CA THR A 112 -21.81 -4.35 -1.97
C THR A 112 -21.81 -4.49 -3.49
N ILE A 113 -20.62 -4.47 -4.09
CA ILE A 113 -20.42 -4.73 -5.52
C ILE A 113 -19.62 -6.03 -5.63
N PRO A 114 -20.08 -7.02 -6.42
CA PRO A 114 -19.32 -8.25 -6.65
C PRO A 114 -17.90 -7.89 -7.10
N PRO A 115 -16.85 -8.44 -6.45
CA PRO A 115 -15.46 -7.99 -6.65
C PRO A 115 -14.95 -8.21 -8.09
N GLU A 116 -15.64 -9.01 -8.89
CA GLU A 116 -15.37 -9.23 -10.32
C GLU A 116 -15.71 -8.01 -11.20
N ARG A 117 -16.62 -7.13 -10.77
CA ARG A 117 -17.10 -5.97 -11.55
C ARG A 117 -16.37 -4.66 -11.24
N ALA A 118 -15.45 -4.64 -10.28
CA ALA A 118 -14.72 -3.43 -9.88
C ALA A 118 -13.56 -3.05 -10.82
N LYS A 119 -13.31 -3.82 -11.89
CA LYS A 119 -12.41 -3.47 -12.99
C LYS A 119 -13.25 -3.04 -14.21
N GLY A 120 -13.73 -1.80 -14.19
CA GLY A 120 -14.36 -1.12 -15.32
C GLY A 120 -13.78 0.27 -15.47
#